data_AF-A0A1I4KYM7-F1
#
_entry.id   AF-A0A1I4KYM7-F1
#
_cell.length_a   1.000
_cell.length_b   1.000
_cell.length_c   1.000
_cell.angle_alpha   90.00
_cell.angle_beta   90.00
_cell.angle_gamma   90.00
#
_symmetry.space_group_name_H-M   'P 1'
#
loop_
_entity.id
_entity.type
_entity.pdbx_description
1 polymer ?
#
loop_
_entity_poly.entity_id
_entity_poly.type
_entity_poly.pdbx_seq_one_letter_code
_entity_poly.pdbx_strand_id
1 'polypeptide(L)'
;MLSDEDFTGLKQAIKEKLDLSFSVTDQQLMDMVEQEVFARSFDRYQTAGQKHALVLRLFNSFRGLDVLQPLVDNPAVTEIMINRHDQIFIEQEGRVRLTEVKFESKEKLEDVIQAIVAKVNRAVNEANPIVDARLLDGSRVNVVLSPIALEGPAMTIRKFPESPLTLDNLIAKGALTQEAADFLTNLVKAKYNLFIGGGTGSGKTTFLNALSQYIPEDERIITIEDSAELQIRTVPNLVRMETRNANTEGKGEITIRDLIRSSLRMRPNRIIVGEVRGAEALDMLSAMNTGHDGSLSTGHANSSTDMLSRLETMVLSGAALPVEVVRKQICSAIDIMIHLHRLRDRSRRVTEISEIIGMEGGEVKLNRLFEFVERGDDQEGRVIGELQPTGNVLTKQDKLAMSGYAL
;
A
#
# COMPACT_ATOMS: atom_id res chain seq x y z
N MET A 1 20.42 -25.64 -19.15
CA MET A 1 20.79 -24.68 -18.08
C MET A 1 22.19 -25.01 -17.63
N LEU A 2 22.98 -24.03 -17.17
CA LEU A 2 24.21 -24.34 -16.43
C LEU A 2 23.88 -25.23 -15.23
N SER A 3 24.78 -26.13 -14.85
CA SER A 3 24.64 -26.86 -13.59
C SER A 3 24.83 -25.88 -12.42
N ASP A 4 24.19 -26.14 -11.29
CA ASP A 4 24.39 -25.33 -10.08
C ASP A 4 25.86 -25.36 -9.60
N GLU A 5 26.63 -26.38 -9.98
CA GLU A 5 28.08 -26.46 -9.75
C GLU A 5 28.87 -25.37 -10.49
N ASP A 6 28.55 -25.11 -11.76
CA ASP A 6 29.24 -24.09 -12.57
C ASP A 6 28.97 -22.68 -12.01
N PHE A 7 27.75 -22.43 -11.53
CA PHE A 7 27.38 -21.17 -10.88
C PHE A 7 28.14 -20.97 -9.56
N THR A 8 28.19 -22.01 -8.73
CA THR A 8 28.89 -21.99 -7.43
C THR A 8 30.39 -21.73 -7.63
N GLY A 9 31.01 -22.37 -8.63
CA GLY A 9 32.42 -22.18 -8.95
C GLY A 9 32.75 -20.77 -9.46
N LEU A 10 31.86 -20.13 -10.23
CA LEU A 10 32.03 -18.75 -10.68
C LEU A 10 31.91 -17.77 -9.51
N LYS A 11 30.91 -17.98 -8.66
CA LYS A 11 30.67 -17.19 -7.46
C LYS A 11 31.87 -17.24 -6.51
N GLN A 12 32.43 -18.42 -6.25
CA GLN A 12 33.59 -18.54 -5.36
C GLN A 12 34.80 -17.74 -5.85
N ALA A 13 35.10 -17.78 -7.15
CA ALA A 13 36.23 -17.01 -7.70
C ALA A 13 36.00 -15.49 -7.65
N ILE A 14 34.76 -15.03 -7.84
CA ILE A 14 34.43 -13.60 -7.70
C ILE A 14 34.53 -13.18 -6.22
N LYS A 15 34.08 -14.02 -5.28
CA LYS A 15 34.17 -13.77 -3.84
C LYS A 15 35.62 -13.63 -3.38
N GLU A 16 36.51 -14.53 -3.81
CA GLU A 16 37.94 -14.46 -3.49
C GLU A 16 38.58 -13.16 -4.00
N LYS A 17 38.17 -12.70 -5.19
CA LYS A 17 38.62 -11.41 -5.74
C LYS A 17 38.05 -10.21 -4.98
N LEU A 18 36.84 -10.31 -4.44
CA LEU A 18 36.19 -9.26 -3.65
C LEU A 18 36.81 -9.11 -2.26
N ASP A 19 37.10 -10.22 -1.57
CA ASP A 19 37.71 -10.23 -0.23
C ASP A 19 39.10 -9.56 -0.21
N LEU A 20 39.76 -9.48 -1.37
CA LEU A 20 41.04 -8.79 -1.56
C LEU A 20 40.90 -7.27 -1.77
N SER A 21 39.69 -6.75 -1.98
CA SER A 21 39.42 -5.34 -2.33
C SER A 21 38.49 -4.67 -1.31
N PHE A 22 39.00 -3.67 -0.59
CA PHE A 22 38.14 -2.83 0.25
C PHE A 22 37.35 -1.86 -0.62
N SER A 23 36.02 -2.03 -0.61
CA SER A 23 35.00 -1.23 -1.33
C SER A 23 35.11 -1.25 -2.86
N VAL A 24 34.29 -2.08 -3.49
CA VAL A 24 34.07 -2.12 -4.95
C VAL A 24 32.83 -1.29 -5.30
N THR A 25 32.83 -0.53 -6.38
CA THR A 25 31.61 0.14 -6.89
C THR A 25 30.74 -0.84 -7.70
N ASP A 26 29.46 -0.54 -7.89
CA ASP A 26 28.57 -1.43 -8.67
C ASP A 26 29.08 -1.62 -10.11
N GLN A 27 29.63 -0.56 -10.72
CA GLN A 27 30.26 -0.66 -12.04
C GLN A 27 31.45 -1.63 -12.02
N GLN A 28 32.35 -1.49 -11.04
CA GLN A 28 33.53 -2.36 -10.93
C GLN A 28 33.15 -3.82 -10.65
N LEU A 29 32.12 -4.07 -9.84
CA LEU A 29 31.63 -5.43 -9.63
C LEU A 29 31.02 -6.00 -10.91
N MET A 30 30.21 -5.21 -11.63
CA MET A 30 29.62 -5.63 -12.90
C MET A 30 30.72 -6.01 -13.89
N ASP A 31 31.76 -5.18 -14.02
CA ASP A 31 32.91 -5.44 -14.88
C ASP A 31 33.65 -6.72 -14.46
N MET A 32 33.84 -6.95 -13.15
CA MET A 32 34.49 -8.17 -12.64
C MET A 32 33.68 -9.43 -12.91
N VAL A 33 32.35 -9.36 -12.71
CA VAL A 33 31.43 -10.47 -12.98
C VAL A 33 31.41 -10.79 -14.47
N GLU A 34 31.30 -9.77 -15.32
CA GLU A 34 31.37 -9.91 -16.78
C GLU A 34 32.69 -10.58 -17.19
N GLN A 35 33.83 -10.07 -16.72
CA GLN A 35 35.14 -10.63 -17.03
C GLN A 35 35.24 -12.12 -16.66
N GLU A 36 34.79 -12.51 -15.47
CA GLU A 36 34.87 -13.90 -15.03
C GLU A 36 33.93 -14.81 -15.83
N VAL A 37 32.70 -14.34 -16.13
CA VAL A 37 31.74 -15.08 -16.96
C VAL A 37 32.27 -15.24 -18.38
N PHE A 38 32.80 -14.18 -18.99
CA PHE A 38 33.34 -14.24 -20.34
C PHE A 38 34.60 -15.11 -20.41
N ALA A 39 35.47 -15.07 -19.39
CA ALA A 39 36.67 -15.90 -19.31
C ALA A 39 36.33 -17.40 -19.28
N ARG A 40 35.35 -17.82 -18.48
CA ARG A 40 34.92 -19.24 -18.41
C ARG A 40 33.96 -19.66 -19.52
N SER A 41 33.37 -18.70 -20.22
CA SER A 41 32.52 -18.95 -21.39
C SER A 41 33.30 -19.41 -22.62
N PHE A 42 34.64 -19.37 -22.60
CA PHE A 42 35.46 -19.88 -23.71
C PHE A 42 35.37 -21.41 -23.85
N ASP A 43 35.11 -22.14 -22.77
CA ASP A 43 35.13 -23.60 -22.75
C ASP A 43 33.80 -24.26 -23.14
N ARG A 44 32.70 -23.49 -23.31
CA ARG A 44 31.38 -24.01 -23.70
C ARG A 44 30.58 -23.02 -24.56
N TYR A 45 29.83 -23.53 -25.54
CA TYR A 45 28.89 -22.73 -26.33
C TYR A 45 27.72 -22.24 -25.46
N GLN A 46 27.65 -20.93 -25.25
CA GLN A 46 26.52 -20.23 -24.61
C GLN A 46 26.05 -19.09 -25.51
N THR A 47 24.74 -18.90 -25.60
CA THR A 47 24.16 -17.77 -26.34
C THR A 47 24.40 -16.45 -25.59
N ALA A 48 24.36 -15.32 -26.29
CA ALA A 48 24.49 -14.01 -25.68
C ALA A 48 23.45 -13.77 -24.56
N GLY A 49 22.21 -14.23 -24.76
CA GLY A 49 21.16 -14.13 -23.73
C GLY A 49 21.44 -14.97 -22.49
N GLN A 50 22.02 -16.17 -22.64
CA GLN A 50 22.40 -17.02 -21.50
C GLN A 50 23.53 -16.40 -20.67
N LYS A 51 24.54 -15.83 -21.34
CA LYS A 51 25.64 -15.12 -20.67
C LYS A 51 25.12 -13.91 -19.90
N HIS A 52 24.27 -13.11 -20.52
CA HIS A 52 23.67 -11.94 -19.87
C HIS A 52 22.86 -12.32 -18.63
N ALA A 53 22.04 -13.37 -18.71
CA ALA A 53 21.29 -13.87 -17.55
C ALA A 53 22.23 -14.36 -16.42
N LEU A 54 23.35 -15.00 -16.75
CA LEU A 54 24.34 -15.47 -15.77
C LEU A 54 25.08 -14.31 -15.09
N VAL A 55 25.49 -13.29 -15.86
CA VAL A 55 26.13 -12.07 -15.36
C VAL A 55 25.20 -11.38 -14.37
N LEU A 56 23.94 -11.14 -14.75
CA LEU A 56 22.96 -10.51 -13.85
C LEU A 56 22.72 -11.33 -12.58
N ARG A 57 22.62 -12.66 -12.70
CA ARG A 57 22.45 -13.54 -11.53
C ARG A 57 23.65 -13.47 -10.57
N LEU A 58 24.89 -13.49 -11.08
CA LEU A 58 26.09 -13.39 -10.26
C LEU A 58 26.23 -12.00 -9.62
N PHE A 59 26.02 -10.93 -10.39
CA PHE A 59 26.05 -9.56 -9.90
C PHE A 59 25.07 -9.34 -8.74
N ASN A 60 23.82 -9.77 -8.91
CA ASN A 60 22.78 -9.67 -7.88
C ASN A 60 23.12 -10.46 -6.61
N SER A 61 23.83 -11.60 -6.74
CA SER A 61 24.24 -12.41 -5.59
C SER A 61 25.25 -11.72 -4.66
N PHE A 62 25.98 -10.72 -5.17
CA PHE A 62 27.00 -9.95 -4.44
C PHE A 62 26.55 -8.54 -4.03
N ARG A 63 25.67 -7.87 -4.80
CA ARG A 63 25.28 -6.47 -4.56
C ARG A 63 23.79 -6.19 -4.42
N GLY A 64 22.92 -7.16 -4.73
CA GLY A 64 21.48 -7.00 -4.70
C GLY A 64 20.79 -7.77 -3.57
N LEU A 65 19.48 -7.92 -3.71
CA LEU A 65 18.65 -8.81 -2.88
C LEU A 65 18.79 -10.28 -3.31
N ASP A 66 19.95 -10.64 -3.87
CA ASP A 66 20.23 -11.94 -4.50
C ASP A 66 19.15 -12.32 -5.52
N VAL A 67 18.62 -13.54 -5.41
CA VAL A 67 17.58 -14.10 -6.28
C VAL A 67 16.28 -13.29 -6.28
N LEU A 68 16.07 -12.40 -5.29
CA LEU A 68 14.90 -11.53 -5.22
C LEU A 68 15.03 -10.30 -6.12
N GLN A 69 16.23 -9.87 -6.50
CA GLN A 69 16.44 -8.63 -7.23
C GLN A 69 15.59 -8.56 -8.52
N PRO A 70 15.56 -9.59 -9.39
CA PRO A 70 14.71 -9.56 -10.58
C PRO A 70 13.20 -9.53 -10.28
N LEU A 71 12.77 -10.07 -9.13
CA LEU A 71 11.37 -10.04 -8.71
C LEU A 71 10.98 -8.66 -8.18
N VAL A 72 11.90 -8.04 -7.42
CA VAL A 72 11.74 -6.68 -6.90
C VAL A 72 11.74 -5.66 -8.03
N ASP A 73 12.59 -5.82 -9.04
CA ASP A 73 12.65 -4.87 -10.16
C ASP A 73 11.50 -5.05 -11.16
N ASN A 74 10.77 -6.17 -11.13
CA ASN A 74 9.69 -6.43 -12.08
C ASN A 74 8.40 -5.66 -11.70
N PRO A 75 7.98 -4.62 -12.45
CA PRO A 75 6.84 -3.78 -12.10
C PRO A 75 5.50 -4.52 -12.11
N ALA A 76 5.40 -5.68 -12.77
CA ALA A 76 4.19 -6.51 -12.74
C ALA A 76 4.01 -7.26 -11.41
N VAL A 77 5.08 -7.46 -10.63
CA VAL A 77 5.04 -8.06 -9.29
C VAL A 77 4.61 -7.01 -8.28
N THR A 78 3.57 -7.31 -7.50
CA THR A 78 3.07 -6.42 -6.44
C THR A 78 3.44 -6.92 -5.05
N GLU A 79 3.67 -8.22 -4.89
CA GLU A 79 4.03 -8.83 -3.61
C GLU A 79 4.91 -10.07 -3.83
N ILE A 80 5.88 -10.28 -2.95
CA ILE A 80 6.78 -11.44 -2.95
C ILE A 80 6.66 -12.09 -1.56
N MET A 81 6.29 -13.36 -1.52
CA MET A 81 6.09 -14.12 -0.28
C MET A 81 7.09 -15.26 -0.24
N ILE A 82 8.08 -15.16 0.64
CA ILE A 82 9.11 -16.16 0.89
C ILE A 82 8.69 -16.93 2.14
N ASN A 83 8.09 -18.11 1.95
CA ASN A 83 7.67 -18.95 3.08
C ASN A 83 8.87 -19.71 3.68
N ARG A 84 9.84 -20.04 2.83
CA ARG A 84 11.11 -20.70 3.13
C ARG A 84 12.08 -20.47 1.97
N HIS A 85 13.36 -20.74 2.18
CA HIS A 85 14.43 -20.47 1.21
C HIS A 85 14.16 -21.05 -0.19
N ASP A 86 13.49 -22.19 -0.30
CA ASP A 86 13.18 -22.90 -1.53
C ASP A 86 11.69 -22.83 -1.94
N GLN A 87 10.90 -21.95 -1.33
CA GLN A 87 9.50 -21.71 -1.67
C GLN A 87 9.15 -20.22 -1.68
N ILE A 88 9.13 -19.65 -2.89
CA ILE A 88 8.85 -18.24 -3.13
C ILE A 88 7.62 -18.10 -4.02
N PHE A 89 6.60 -17.40 -3.54
CA PHE A 89 5.42 -17.01 -4.29
C PHE A 89 5.49 -15.53 -4.68
N ILE A 90 4.82 -15.17 -5.77
CA ILE A 90 4.61 -13.77 -6.17
C ILE A 90 3.14 -13.51 -6.44
N GLU A 91 2.69 -12.29 -6.16
CA GLU A 91 1.43 -11.76 -6.69
C GLU A 91 1.70 -10.95 -7.96
N GLN A 92 1.00 -11.31 -9.04
CA GLN A 92 0.95 -10.56 -10.29
C GLN A 92 -0.50 -10.49 -10.75
N GLU A 93 -0.98 -9.30 -11.10
CA GLU A 93 -2.36 -9.07 -11.55
C GLU A 93 -3.42 -9.64 -10.59
N GLY A 94 -3.17 -9.58 -9.28
CA GLY A 94 -4.09 -10.12 -8.27
C GLY A 94 -4.11 -11.65 -8.17
N ARG A 95 -3.17 -12.33 -8.83
CA ARG A 95 -3.04 -13.80 -8.81
C ARG A 95 -1.72 -14.18 -8.14
N VAL A 96 -1.81 -15.05 -7.14
CA VAL A 96 -0.64 -15.63 -6.46
C VAL A 96 -0.18 -16.86 -7.23
N ARG A 97 1.12 -16.96 -7.50
CA ARG A 97 1.73 -18.14 -8.14
C ARG A 97 3.09 -18.48 -7.51
N LEU A 98 3.39 -19.77 -7.47
CA LEU A 98 4.71 -20.27 -7.07
C LEU A 98 5.72 -19.94 -8.19
N THR A 99 6.92 -19.51 -7.79
CA THR A 99 8.01 -19.24 -8.73
C THR A 99 8.99 -20.42 -8.80
N GLU A 100 9.80 -20.45 -9.86
CA GLU A 100 10.93 -21.38 -9.97
C GLU A 100 12.17 -20.87 -9.20
N VAL A 101 12.14 -19.62 -8.73
CA VAL A 101 13.23 -18.95 -8.04
C VAL A 101 13.35 -19.48 -6.62
N LYS A 102 14.58 -19.76 -6.19
CA LYS A 102 14.91 -20.30 -4.86
C LYS A 102 16.24 -19.73 -4.40
N PHE A 103 16.38 -19.55 -3.10
CA PHE A 103 17.67 -19.33 -2.47
C PHE A 103 18.47 -20.64 -2.44
N GLU A 104 19.79 -20.53 -2.47
CA GLU A 104 20.71 -21.67 -2.40
C GLU A 104 20.61 -22.43 -1.07
N SER A 105 20.36 -21.70 0.02
CA SER A 105 20.24 -22.27 1.37
C SER A 105 19.45 -21.37 2.30
N LYS A 106 19.13 -21.90 3.49
CA LYS A 106 18.53 -21.14 4.59
C LYS A 106 19.43 -19.97 5.01
N GLU A 107 20.72 -20.21 5.17
CA GLU A 107 21.72 -19.23 5.60
C GLU A 107 21.80 -18.06 4.62
N LYS A 108 21.68 -18.33 3.32
CA LYS A 108 21.70 -17.25 2.32
C LYS A 108 20.47 -16.34 2.40
N LEU A 109 19.29 -16.90 2.69
CA LEU A 109 18.09 -16.11 2.97
C LEU A 109 18.28 -15.27 4.25
N GLU A 110 18.89 -15.84 5.29
CA GLU A 110 19.21 -15.11 6.52
C GLU A 110 20.17 -13.95 6.27
N ASP A 111 21.24 -14.14 5.48
CA ASP A 111 22.17 -13.09 5.10
C ASP A 111 21.46 -11.91 4.39
N VAL A 112 20.55 -12.21 3.45
CA VAL A 112 19.77 -11.19 2.75
C VAL A 112 18.83 -10.46 3.70
N ILE A 113 18.16 -11.19 4.61
CA ILE A 113 17.32 -10.59 5.66
C ILE A 113 18.15 -9.63 6.53
N GLN A 114 19.32 -10.06 7.01
CA GLN A 114 20.20 -9.23 7.84
C GLN A 114 20.65 -7.97 7.07
N ALA A 115 20.99 -8.11 5.80
CA ALA A 115 21.38 -6.98 4.95
C ALA A 115 20.24 -5.96 4.75
N ILE A 116 18.98 -6.42 4.60
CA ILE A 116 17.81 -5.54 4.52
C ILE A 116 17.58 -4.81 5.84
N VAL A 117 17.58 -5.55 6.94
CA VAL A 117 17.23 -5.03 8.28
C VAL A 117 18.29 -4.05 8.80
N ALA A 118 19.57 -4.30 8.50
CA ALA A 118 20.67 -3.40 8.85
C ALA A 118 20.54 -2.02 8.21
N LYS A 119 20.00 -1.92 6.98
CA LYS A 119 19.83 -0.63 6.28
C LYS A 119 18.85 0.33 6.96
N VAL A 120 17.92 -0.20 7.76
CA VAL A 120 16.92 0.60 8.50
C VAL A 120 17.27 0.76 9.98
N ASN A 121 18.52 0.50 10.37
CA ASN A 121 18.99 0.55 11.76
C ASN A 121 18.13 -0.28 12.72
N ARG A 122 17.61 -1.41 12.24
CA ARG A 122 16.91 -2.41 13.05
C ARG A 122 17.79 -3.66 13.17
N ALA A 123 17.41 -4.56 14.06
CA ALA A 123 18.07 -5.85 14.23
C ALA A 123 17.01 -6.95 14.32
N VAL A 124 17.36 -8.14 13.84
CA VAL A 124 16.52 -9.33 13.94
C VAL A 124 17.40 -10.52 14.32
N ASN A 125 16.98 -11.30 15.30
CA ASN A 125 17.71 -12.46 15.82
C ASN A 125 16.76 -13.40 16.57
N GLU A 126 17.26 -14.50 17.11
CA GLU A 126 16.41 -15.47 17.82
C GLU A 126 15.69 -14.88 19.05
N ALA A 127 16.26 -13.86 19.71
CA ALA A 127 15.64 -13.18 20.84
C ALA A 127 14.57 -12.17 20.40
N ASN A 128 14.70 -11.61 19.19
CA ASN A 128 13.74 -10.69 18.57
C ASN A 128 13.48 -11.13 17.12
N PRO A 129 12.69 -12.20 16.93
CA PRO A 129 12.60 -12.90 15.64
C PRO A 129 11.67 -12.22 14.65
N ILE A 130 10.93 -11.17 15.04
CA ILE A 130 9.97 -10.47 14.18
C ILE A 130 10.46 -9.04 13.97
N VAL A 131 10.51 -8.61 12.70
CA VAL A 131 10.87 -7.23 12.38
C VAL A 131 10.15 -6.76 11.12
N ASP A 132 9.72 -5.50 11.14
CA ASP A 132 9.34 -4.76 9.94
C ASP A 132 10.50 -3.88 9.48
N ALA A 133 10.77 -3.87 8.18
CA ALA A 133 11.82 -3.12 7.53
C ALA A 133 11.34 -2.51 6.20
N ARG A 134 12.23 -1.78 5.53
CA ARG A 134 11.98 -1.22 4.20
C ARG A 134 13.17 -1.44 3.28
N LEU A 135 12.86 -1.68 2.03
CA LEU A 135 13.82 -1.63 0.94
C LEU A 135 14.08 -0.17 0.53
N LEU A 136 15.11 0.05 -0.28
CA LEU A 136 15.50 1.38 -0.75
C LEU A 136 14.45 2.03 -1.66
N ASP A 137 13.67 1.22 -2.37
CA ASP A 137 12.53 1.65 -3.21
C ASP A 137 11.27 2.00 -2.38
N GLY A 138 11.34 1.86 -1.05
CA GLY A 138 10.21 2.09 -0.14
C GLY A 138 9.30 0.87 0.05
N SER A 139 9.57 -0.25 -0.65
CA SER A 139 8.85 -1.50 -0.46
C SER A 139 8.95 -1.99 0.98
N ARG A 140 7.85 -2.52 1.51
CA ARG A 140 7.78 -2.98 2.91
C ARG A 140 8.22 -4.41 3.01
N VAL A 141 8.98 -4.68 4.05
CA VAL A 141 9.47 -6.03 4.34
C VAL A 141 9.02 -6.41 5.73
N ASN A 142 8.29 -7.52 5.85
CA ASN A 142 8.05 -8.18 7.12
C ASN A 142 8.88 -9.46 7.17
N VAL A 143 9.52 -9.71 8.31
CA VAL A 143 10.41 -10.87 8.52
C VAL A 143 10.00 -11.58 9.81
N VAL A 144 10.03 -12.91 9.75
CA VAL A 144 9.87 -13.79 10.91
C VAL A 144 10.96 -14.87 10.87
N LEU A 145 11.81 -14.92 11.90
CA LEU A 145 12.87 -15.92 12.05
C LEU A 145 12.43 -17.10 12.93
N SER A 146 13.24 -18.17 12.90
CA SER A 146 13.17 -19.24 13.91
C SER A 146 13.46 -18.67 15.32
N PRO A 147 12.87 -19.24 16.38
CA PRO A 147 12.04 -20.45 16.41
C PRO A 147 10.55 -20.23 16.07
N ILE A 148 10.12 -19.00 15.77
CA ILE A 148 8.71 -18.70 15.47
C ILE A 148 8.31 -19.23 14.09
N ALA A 149 9.18 -19.01 13.10
CA ALA A 149 9.04 -19.63 11.79
C ALA A 149 9.68 -21.03 11.80
N LEU A 150 8.83 -22.06 11.92
CA LEU A 150 9.21 -23.45 12.14
C LEU A 150 9.96 -24.08 10.96
N GLU A 151 9.64 -23.67 9.74
CA GLU A 151 10.25 -24.18 8.50
C GLU A 151 11.47 -23.37 8.03
N GLY A 152 11.97 -22.47 8.89
CA GLY A 152 13.03 -21.53 8.59
C GLY A 152 12.52 -20.10 8.42
N PRO A 153 13.40 -19.14 8.09
CA PRO A 153 13.05 -17.73 7.96
C PRO A 153 11.96 -17.53 6.92
N ALA A 154 10.94 -16.75 7.29
CA ALA A 154 9.89 -16.28 6.40
C ALA A 154 10.03 -14.77 6.19
N MET A 155 9.74 -14.31 4.97
CA MET A 155 9.80 -12.91 4.63
C MET A 155 8.73 -12.57 3.59
N THR A 156 8.04 -11.43 3.77
CA THR A 156 7.09 -10.91 2.80
C THR A 156 7.52 -9.51 2.39
N ILE A 157 7.65 -9.29 1.08
CA ILE A 157 7.93 -7.99 0.48
C ILE A 157 6.68 -7.51 -0.23
N ARG A 158 6.05 -6.47 0.31
CA ARG A 158 4.95 -5.77 -0.36
C ARG A 158 5.51 -4.56 -1.09
N LYS A 159 5.44 -4.62 -2.42
CA LYS A 159 6.10 -3.63 -3.26
C LYS A 159 5.38 -2.30 -3.27
N PHE A 160 6.17 -1.24 -3.32
CA PHE A 160 5.66 0.10 -3.60
C PHE A 160 5.61 0.31 -5.11
N PRO A 161 4.44 0.63 -5.70
CA PRO A 161 4.39 0.88 -7.13
C PRO A 161 5.18 2.16 -7.46
N GLU A 162 6.00 2.11 -8.52
CA GLU A 162 6.80 3.26 -8.98
C GLU A 162 5.93 4.47 -9.36
N SER A 163 4.71 4.22 -9.85
CA SER A 163 3.73 5.24 -10.20
C SER A 163 2.38 4.92 -9.55
N PRO A 164 1.74 5.87 -8.84
CA PRO A 164 0.41 5.65 -8.30
C PRO A 164 -0.59 5.48 -9.44
N LEU A 165 -1.60 4.64 -9.24
CA LEU A 165 -2.70 4.54 -10.19
C LEU A 165 -3.50 5.84 -10.18
N THR A 166 -3.73 6.39 -11.37
CA THR A 166 -4.56 7.58 -11.57
C THR A 166 -6.04 7.19 -11.65
N LEU A 167 -6.92 8.18 -11.52
CA LEU A 167 -8.36 7.95 -11.70
C LEU A 167 -8.69 7.49 -13.13
N ASP A 168 -7.99 7.99 -14.14
CA ASP A 168 -8.10 7.52 -15.53
C ASP A 168 -7.72 6.05 -15.67
N ASN A 169 -6.66 5.60 -14.97
CA ASN A 169 -6.31 4.17 -14.96
C ASN A 169 -7.40 3.34 -14.28
N LEU A 170 -8.06 3.87 -13.25
CA LEU A 170 -9.16 3.20 -12.56
C LEU A 170 -10.40 3.11 -13.46
N ILE A 171 -10.73 4.18 -14.19
CA ILE A 171 -11.81 4.19 -15.20
C ILE A 171 -11.51 3.19 -16.32
N ALA A 172 -10.29 3.19 -16.86
CA ALA A 172 -9.88 2.26 -17.92
C ALA A 172 -9.94 0.79 -17.46
N LYS A 173 -9.72 0.54 -16.16
CA LYS A 173 -9.90 -0.79 -15.56
C LYS A 173 -11.35 -1.12 -15.22
N GLY A 174 -12.29 -0.19 -15.42
CA GLY A 174 -13.71 -0.30 -15.10
C GLY A 174 -14.02 -0.17 -13.61
N ALA A 175 -13.08 0.31 -12.77
CA ALA A 175 -13.25 0.38 -11.32
C ALA A 175 -14.37 1.34 -10.90
N LEU A 176 -14.60 2.38 -11.70
CA LEU A 176 -15.71 3.33 -11.59
C LEU A 176 -16.02 3.91 -12.98
N THR A 177 -17.17 4.55 -13.14
CA THR A 177 -17.55 5.27 -14.37
C THR A 177 -16.91 6.66 -14.41
N GLN A 178 -16.79 7.23 -15.62
CA GLN A 178 -16.31 8.61 -15.80
C GLN A 178 -17.18 9.62 -15.03
N GLU A 179 -18.51 9.47 -15.11
CA GLU A 179 -19.46 10.33 -14.39
C GLU A 179 -19.19 10.33 -12.88
N ALA A 180 -19.00 9.15 -12.26
CA ALA A 180 -18.67 9.05 -10.85
C ALA A 180 -17.28 9.63 -10.53
N ALA A 181 -16.32 9.48 -11.44
CA ALA A 181 -14.98 10.04 -11.29
C ALA A 181 -14.98 11.58 -11.29
N ASP A 182 -15.71 12.18 -12.23
CA ASP A 182 -15.86 13.63 -12.35
C ASP A 182 -16.61 14.19 -11.11
N PHE A 183 -17.67 13.51 -10.69
CA PHE A 183 -18.40 13.81 -9.47
C PHE A 183 -17.48 13.83 -8.24
N LEU A 184 -16.74 12.75 -7.99
CA LEU A 184 -15.82 12.67 -6.85
C LEU A 184 -14.68 13.70 -6.93
N THR A 185 -14.20 14.00 -8.14
CA THR A 185 -13.16 15.02 -8.37
C THR A 185 -13.64 16.40 -7.94
N ASN A 186 -14.87 16.78 -8.30
CA ASN A 186 -15.47 18.05 -7.88
C ASN A 186 -15.63 18.11 -6.36
N LEU A 187 -16.03 17.01 -5.71
CA LEU A 187 -16.15 16.94 -4.27
C LEU A 187 -14.80 17.06 -3.54
N VAL A 188 -13.75 16.42 -4.07
CA VAL A 188 -12.39 16.58 -3.53
C VAL A 188 -11.98 18.05 -3.60
N LYS A 189 -12.13 18.70 -4.76
CA LYS A 189 -11.78 20.13 -4.95
C LYS A 189 -12.60 21.05 -4.04
N ALA A 190 -13.88 20.74 -3.83
CA ALA A 190 -14.78 21.48 -2.96
C ALA A 190 -14.65 21.14 -1.46
N LYS A 191 -13.62 20.38 -1.05
CA LYS A 191 -13.33 20.04 0.35
C LYS A 191 -14.43 19.24 1.07
N TYR A 192 -15.09 18.33 0.36
CA TYR A 192 -15.92 17.31 1.01
C TYR A 192 -15.03 16.32 1.75
N ASN A 193 -15.44 15.94 2.96
CA ASN A 193 -14.78 14.88 3.71
C ASN A 193 -15.25 13.53 3.16
N LEU A 194 -14.33 12.77 2.56
CA LEU A 194 -14.64 11.48 1.94
C LEU A 194 -14.05 10.34 2.76
N PHE A 195 -14.88 9.33 3.04
CA PHE A 195 -14.48 8.13 3.77
C PHE A 195 -14.66 6.89 2.90
N ILE A 196 -13.57 6.15 2.71
CA ILE A 196 -13.51 5.03 1.78
C ILE A 196 -13.51 3.71 2.56
N GLY A 197 -14.63 3.00 2.52
CA GLY A 197 -14.82 1.67 3.10
C GLY A 197 -14.52 0.53 2.13
N GLY A 198 -14.22 -0.65 2.66
CA GLY A 198 -14.08 -1.87 1.86
C GLY A 198 -13.21 -2.95 2.51
N GLY A 199 -13.33 -4.19 2.00
CA GLY A 199 -12.60 -5.34 2.50
C GLY A 199 -11.08 -5.30 2.27
N THR A 200 -10.38 -6.34 2.71
CA THR A 200 -8.94 -6.50 2.46
C THR A 200 -8.69 -6.68 0.96
N GLY A 201 -7.71 -5.97 0.41
CA GLY A 201 -7.36 -6.08 -1.01
C GLY A 201 -8.38 -5.48 -1.99
N SER A 202 -9.40 -4.73 -1.51
CA SER A 202 -10.36 -4.03 -2.38
C SER A 202 -9.78 -2.79 -3.07
N GLY A 203 -8.60 -2.32 -2.65
CA GLY A 203 -7.91 -1.18 -3.26
C GLY A 203 -8.18 0.18 -2.63
N LYS A 204 -8.66 0.23 -1.37
CA LYS A 204 -8.98 1.49 -0.66
C LYS A 204 -7.86 2.53 -0.73
N THR A 205 -6.65 2.17 -0.31
CA THR A 205 -5.50 3.09 -0.28
C THR A 205 -5.10 3.54 -1.69
N THR A 206 -5.20 2.64 -2.67
CA THR A 206 -5.00 2.98 -4.08
C THR A 206 -6.02 4.01 -4.56
N PHE A 207 -7.30 3.81 -4.24
CA PHE A 207 -8.38 4.71 -4.61
C PHE A 207 -8.25 6.07 -3.91
N LEU A 208 -7.91 6.08 -2.61
CA LEU A 208 -7.61 7.29 -1.86
C LEU A 208 -6.45 8.04 -2.51
N ASN A 209 -5.37 7.35 -2.85
CA ASN A 209 -4.20 7.95 -3.48
C ASN A 209 -4.55 8.58 -4.84
N ALA A 210 -5.39 7.91 -5.65
CA ALA A 210 -5.88 8.44 -6.92
C ALA A 210 -6.72 9.72 -6.74
N LEU A 211 -7.68 9.71 -5.81
CA LEU A 211 -8.51 10.89 -5.50
C LEU A 211 -7.68 12.05 -4.94
N SER A 212 -6.68 11.75 -4.10
CA SER A 212 -5.84 12.78 -3.49
C SER A 212 -5.00 13.58 -4.48
N GLN A 213 -4.81 13.09 -5.72
CA GLN A 213 -4.13 13.86 -6.77
C GLN A 213 -4.95 15.08 -7.23
N TYR A 214 -6.27 15.10 -6.99
CA TYR A 214 -7.17 16.18 -7.38
C TYR A 214 -7.32 17.26 -6.31
N ILE A 215 -6.58 17.16 -5.21
CA ILE A 215 -6.49 18.23 -4.22
C ILE A 215 -5.78 19.43 -4.88
N PRO A 216 -6.32 20.66 -4.77
CA PRO A 216 -5.68 21.86 -5.29
C PRO A 216 -4.23 22.04 -4.81
N GLU A 217 -3.34 22.45 -5.72
CA GLU A 217 -1.88 22.49 -5.49
C GLU A 217 -1.45 23.56 -4.47
N ASP A 218 -2.30 24.56 -4.21
CA ASP A 218 -2.07 25.64 -3.25
C ASP A 218 -2.38 25.24 -1.79
N GLU A 219 -2.92 24.03 -1.58
CA GLU A 219 -3.22 23.51 -0.26
C GLU A 219 -2.00 22.91 0.45
N ARG A 220 -2.00 22.98 1.78
CA ARG A 220 -1.09 22.24 2.66
C ARG A 220 -1.72 20.94 3.12
N ILE A 221 -1.07 19.82 2.82
CA ILE A 221 -1.57 18.48 3.18
C ILE A 221 -0.65 17.84 4.21
N ILE A 222 -1.26 17.15 5.18
CA ILE A 222 -0.56 16.26 6.09
C ILE A 222 -1.11 14.85 5.92
N THR A 223 -0.27 13.89 5.54
CA THR A 223 -0.64 12.47 5.52
C THR A 223 -0.17 11.78 6.80
N ILE A 224 -1.00 10.90 7.33
CA ILE A 224 -0.74 10.13 8.54
C ILE A 224 -1.08 8.67 8.24
N GLU A 225 -0.11 7.77 8.33
CA GLU A 225 -0.29 6.38 7.94
C GLU A 225 0.44 5.45 8.92
N ASP A 226 -0.02 4.21 9.11
CA ASP A 226 0.78 3.19 9.85
C ASP A 226 2.14 2.96 9.18
N SER A 227 2.14 3.08 7.86
CA SER A 227 3.32 3.15 7.06
C SER A 227 2.95 3.94 5.82
N ALA A 228 3.84 4.80 5.34
CA ALA A 228 3.54 5.67 4.21
C ALA A 228 3.24 4.84 2.93
N GLU A 229 2.01 4.89 2.41
CA GLU A 229 1.53 4.37 1.11
C GLU A 229 1.19 5.47 0.11
N LEU A 230 0.79 6.63 0.61
CA LEU A 230 0.29 7.70 -0.26
C LEU A 230 1.43 8.38 -1.01
N GLN A 231 1.20 8.61 -2.30
CA GLN A 231 2.12 9.25 -3.23
C GLN A 231 1.44 10.45 -3.88
N ILE A 232 1.19 11.48 -3.09
CA ILE A 232 0.63 12.74 -3.59
C ILE A 232 1.75 13.50 -4.31
N ARG A 233 1.61 13.67 -5.62
CA ARG A 233 2.65 14.31 -6.46
C ARG A 233 2.26 15.71 -6.92
N THR A 234 0.96 16.01 -6.94
CA THR A 234 0.42 17.28 -7.42
C THR A 234 0.54 18.41 -6.42
N VAL A 235 0.64 18.11 -5.12
CA VAL A 235 0.68 19.13 -4.06
C VAL A 235 2.11 19.29 -3.51
N PRO A 236 2.76 20.45 -3.72
CA PRO A 236 4.13 20.69 -3.23
C PRO A 236 4.21 20.83 -1.70
N ASN A 237 3.19 21.42 -1.07
CA ASN A 237 3.18 21.70 0.36
C ASN A 237 2.67 20.49 1.17
N LEU A 238 3.45 19.42 1.14
CA LEU A 238 3.09 18.11 1.70
C LEU A 238 4.00 17.72 2.87
N VAL A 239 3.41 17.32 3.98
CA VAL A 239 4.11 16.63 5.08
C VAL A 239 3.59 15.20 5.17
N ARG A 240 4.51 14.23 5.19
CA ARG A 240 4.19 12.80 5.33
C ARG A 240 4.65 12.33 6.69
N MET A 241 3.74 11.77 7.48
CA MET A 241 4.02 11.22 8.79
C MET A 241 3.59 9.75 8.84
N GLU A 242 4.36 8.96 9.59
CA GLU A 242 4.05 7.56 9.83
C GLU A 242 4.18 7.21 11.30
N THR A 243 3.43 6.20 11.73
CA THR A 243 3.50 5.70 13.10
C THR A 243 4.85 5.05 13.38
N ARG A 244 5.16 4.89 14.67
CA ARG A 244 6.33 4.16 15.13
C ARG A 244 5.91 3.21 16.22
N ASN A 245 6.11 1.91 16.02
CA ASN A 245 5.91 0.92 17.06
C ASN A 245 6.85 1.18 18.24
N ALA A 246 6.44 0.75 19.44
CA ALA A 246 7.32 0.70 20.59
C ALA A 246 8.58 -0.12 20.29
N ASN A 247 9.69 0.23 20.92
CA ASN A 247 10.88 -0.63 20.93
C ASN A 247 10.63 -1.90 21.78
N THR A 248 11.62 -2.79 21.84
CA THR A 248 11.54 -4.05 22.60
C THR A 248 11.30 -3.85 24.12
N GLU A 249 11.54 -2.65 24.64
CA GLU A 249 11.24 -2.25 26.02
C GLU A 249 9.85 -1.62 26.20
N GLY A 250 9.01 -1.59 25.15
CA GLY A 250 7.69 -0.97 25.19
C GLY A 250 7.71 0.56 25.18
N LYS A 251 8.84 1.19 24.84
CA LYS A 251 9.00 2.66 24.87
C LYS A 251 9.01 3.26 23.46
N GLY A 252 8.61 4.53 23.40
CA GLY A 252 8.76 5.35 22.20
C GLY A 252 7.72 5.07 21.10
N GLU A 253 6.60 4.45 21.43
CA GLU A 253 5.46 4.35 20.51
C GLU A 253 4.98 5.74 20.09
N ILE A 254 4.65 5.89 18.81
CA ILE A 254 3.99 7.06 18.25
C ILE A 254 2.80 6.55 17.44
N THR A 255 1.60 6.82 17.93
CA THR A 255 0.35 6.32 17.34
C THR A 255 -0.21 7.29 16.29
N ILE A 256 -1.17 6.83 15.47
CA ILE A 256 -1.94 7.71 14.56
C ILE A 256 -2.57 8.87 15.36
N ARG A 257 -3.06 8.58 16.56
CA ARG A 257 -3.65 9.58 17.46
C ARG A 257 -2.68 10.71 17.81
N ASP A 258 -1.43 10.37 18.15
CA ASP A 258 -0.39 11.35 18.46
C ASP A 258 -0.07 12.24 17.25
N LEU A 259 0.00 11.62 16.07
CA LEU A 259 0.25 12.29 14.81
C LEU A 259 -0.89 13.23 14.42
N ILE A 260 -2.15 12.83 14.60
CA ILE A 260 -3.32 13.69 14.34
C ILE A 260 -3.23 14.93 15.24
N ARG A 261 -3.02 14.75 16.55
CA ARG A 261 -2.90 15.88 17.49
C ARG A 261 -1.75 16.82 17.17
N SER A 262 -0.61 16.27 16.74
CA SER A 262 0.52 17.08 16.27
C SER A 262 0.15 17.88 15.02
N SER A 263 -0.52 17.24 14.06
CA SER A 263 -0.90 17.84 12.78
C SER A 263 -1.80 19.07 12.93
N LEU A 264 -2.67 19.11 13.94
CA LEU A 264 -3.56 20.26 14.21
C LEU A 264 -2.78 21.55 14.50
N ARG A 265 -1.51 21.47 14.93
CA ARG A 265 -0.64 22.64 15.17
C ARG A 265 0.18 23.05 13.95
N MET A 266 0.10 22.29 12.86
CA MET A 266 0.91 22.47 11.66
C MET A 266 0.18 23.28 10.58
N ARG A 267 -0.98 23.85 10.92
CA ARG A 267 -1.87 24.63 10.04
C ARG A 267 -2.14 23.92 8.70
N PRO A 268 -2.59 22.65 8.69
CA PRO A 268 -2.96 21.99 7.44
C PRO A 268 -4.23 22.59 6.85
N ASN A 269 -4.35 22.55 5.53
CA ASN A 269 -5.65 22.66 4.89
C ASN A 269 -6.40 21.32 4.96
N ARG A 270 -5.69 20.19 4.85
CA ARG A 270 -6.26 18.84 4.93
C ARG A 270 -5.38 17.91 5.74
N ILE A 271 -6.04 17.00 6.48
CA ILE A 271 -5.38 15.87 7.12
C ILE A 271 -5.91 14.61 6.44
N ILE A 272 -5.01 13.80 5.92
CA ILE A 272 -5.34 12.53 5.27
C ILE A 272 -4.84 11.41 6.17
N VAL A 273 -5.76 10.57 6.63
CA VAL A 273 -5.42 9.41 7.45
C VAL A 273 -5.51 8.18 6.56
N GLY A 274 -4.40 7.46 6.36
CA GLY A 274 -4.33 6.35 5.41
C GLY A 274 -5.36 5.26 5.70
N GLU A 275 -5.50 4.87 6.97
CA GLU A 275 -6.52 3.94 7.43
C GLU A 275 -6.81 4.18 8.92
N VAL A 276 -8.07 4.11 9.33
CA VAL A 276 -8.48 4.09 10.74
C VAL A 276 -9.01 2.71 11.13
N ARG A 277 -8.55 2.23 12.29
CA ARG A 277 -8.78 0.88 12.83
C ARG A 277 -9.19 0.88 14.30
N GLY A 278 -9.05 1.99 15.02
CA GLY A 278 -9.27 2.04 16.46
C GLY A 278 -9.59 3.44 17.00
N ALA A 279 -9.17 3.69 18.25
CA ALA A 279 -9.52 4.86 19.03
C ALA A 279 -9.16 6.21 18.38
N GLU A 280 -8.21 6.24 17.45
CA GLU A 280 -7.86 7.41 16.64
C GLU A 280 -9.02 7.93 15.77
N ALA A 281 -10.05 7.12 15.53
CA ALA A 281 -11.25 7.54 14.81
C ALA A 281 -11.90 8.78 15.45
N LEU A 282 -11.90 8.89 16.79
CA LEU A 282 -12.45 10.06 17.47
C LEU A 282 -11.64 11.33 17.17
N ASP A 283 -10.32 11.25 17.22
CA ASP A 283 -9.44 12.38 16.92
C ASP A 283 -9.53 12.78 15.43
N MET A 284 -9.70 11.81 14.52
CA MET A 284 -9.95 12.05 13.09
C MET A 284 -11.28 12.79 12.87
N LEU A 285 -12.38 12.28 13.43
CA LEU A 285 -13.70 12.93 13.32
C LEU A 285 -13.67 14.34 13.94
N SER A 286 -12.95 14.53 15.04
CA SER A 286 -12.76 15.83 15.65
C SER A 286 -12.00 16.79 14.74
N ALA A 287 -10.93 16.33 14.06
CA ALA A 287 -10.19 17.14 13.10
C ALA A 287 -11.08 17.60 11.93
N MET A 288 -11.87 16.69 11.37
CA MET A 288 -12.85 16.98 10.30
C MET A 288 -13.88 18.03 10.73
N ASN A 289 -14.37 17.95 11.97
CA ASN A 289 -15.36 18.90 12.50
C ASN A 289 -14.77 20.27 12.91
N THR A 290 -13.44 20.42 13.04
CA THR A 290 -12.79 21.63 13.59
C THR A 290 -12.05 22.45 12.54
N GLY A 291 -12.56 22.46 11.29
CA GLY A 291 -12.07 23.33 10.22
C GLY A 291 -10.97 22.74 9.35
N HIS A 292 -10.75 21.41 9.41
CA HIS A 292 -9.88 20.67 8.49
C HIS A 292 -10.71 19.91 7.45
N ASP A 293 -11.53 20.67 6.72
CA ASP A 293 -12.38 20.16 5.65
C ASP A 293 -11.56 19.57 4.49
N GLY A 294 -12.18 18.68 3.72
CA GLY A 294 -11.55 18.01 2.58
C GLY A 294 -10.65 16.85 2.98
N SER A 295 -10.78 16.38 4.22
CA SER A 295 -10.03 15.24 4.75
C SER A 295 -10.47 13.94 4.09
N LEU A 296 -9.52 13.05 3.87
CA LEU A 296 -9.72 11.73 3.25
C LEU A 296 -9.29 10.65 4.24
N SER A 297 -10.05 9.58 4.34
CA SER A 297 -9.65 8.43 5.15
C SER A 297 -10.18 7.10 4.59
N THR A 298 -9.60 6.00 5.04
CA THR A 298 -10.09 4.65 4.72
C THR A 298 -10.39 3.83 5.97
N GLY A 299 -11.27 2.84 5.83
CA GLY A 299 -11.57 1.89 6.88
C GLY A 299 -11.98 0.53 6.33
N HIS A 300 -11.77 -0.53 7.12
CA HIS A 300 -12.20 -1.87 6.74
C HIS A 300 -13.66 -2.10 7.13
N ALA A 301 -14.50 -2.41 6.15
CA ALA A 301 -15.91 -2.76 6.34
C ALA A 301 -16.43 -3.59 5.17
N ASN A 302 -17.58 -4.23 5.37
CA ASN A 302 -18.29 -5.04 4.36
C ASN A 302 -19.37 -4.26 3.59
N SER A 303 -19.74 -3.08 4.07
CA SER A 303 -20.65 -2.14 3.41
C SER A 303 -20.45 -0.72 3.95
N SER A 304 -21.10 0.28 3.34
CA SER A 304 -21.13 1.66 3.89
C SER A 304 -21.82 1.71 5.26
N THR A 305 -22.88 0.93 5.44
CA THR A 305 -23.62 0.83 6.72
C THR A 305 -22.79 0.17 7.81
N ASP A 306 -22.11 -0.95 7.51
CA ASP A 306 -21.18 -1.61 8.44
C ASP A 306 -20.03 -0.67 8.85
N MET A 307 -19.54 0.15 7.91
CA MET A 307 -18.49 1.12 8.23
C MET A 307 -18.93 2.16 9.27
N LEU A 308 -20.20 2.59 9.24
CA LEU A 308 -20.73 3.51 10.26
C LEU A 308 -20.76 2.85 11.65
N SER A 309 -21.24 1.60 11.74
CA SER A 309 -21.22 0.84 12.99
C SER A 309 -19.81 0.58 13.52
N ARG A 310 -18.85 0.37 12.61
CA ARG A 310 -17.43 0.21 12.96
C ARG A 310 -16.80 1.50 13.46
N LEU A 311 -17.06 2.64 12.80
CA LEU A 311 -16.62 3.94 13.28
C LEU A 311 -17.17 4.24 14.68
N GLU A 312 -18.44 3.92 14.92
CA GLU A 312 -19.05 4.04 16.24
C GLU A 312 -18.29 3.21 17.29
N THR A 313 -18.05 1.93 17.00
CA THR A 313 -17.31 1.02 17.88
C THR A 313 -15.88 1.51 18.15
N MET A 314 -15.19 1.99 17.11
CA MET A 314 -13.83 2.53 17.21
C MET A 314 -13.79 3.74 18.14
N VAL A 315 -14.75 4.67 18.00
CA VAL A 315 -14.85 5.84 18.88
C VAL A 315 -15.14 5.43 20.33
N LEU A 316 -16.09 4.52 20.54
CA LEU A 316 -16.45 4.03 21.87
C LEU A 316 -15.31 3.28 22.56
N SER A 317 -14.41 2.64 21.80
CA SER A 317 -13.21 2.01 22.35
C SER A 317 -12.22 3.04 22.93
N GLY A 318 -12.24 4.27 22.43
CA GLY A 318 -11.33 5.36 22.82
C GLY A 318 -11.88 6.36 23.82
N ALA A 319 -13.20 6.41 24.01
CA ALA A 319 -13.88 7.32 24.94
C ALA A 319 -15.27 6.80 25.33
N ALA A 320 -15.64 6.97 26.60
CA ALA A 320 -16.98 6.70 27.09
C ALA A 320 -17.95 7.84 26.71
N LEU A 321 -18.47 7.80 25.49
CA LEU A 321 -19.46 8.76 24.97
C LEU A 321 -20.82 8.08 24.77
N PRO A 322 -21.95 8.79 24.93
CA PRO A 322 -23.24 8.28 24.49
C PRO A 322 -23.23 8.01 22.98
N VAL A 323 -23.78 6.87 22.55
CA VAL A 323 -23.83 6.44 21.15
C VAL A 323 -24.41 7.53 20.23
N GLU A 324 -25.47 8.21 20.66
CA GLU A 324 -26.10 9.28 19.89
C GLU A 324 -25.13 10.45 19.61
N VAL A 325 -24.24 10.77 20.56
CA VAL A 325 -23.22 11.82 20.38
C VAL A 325 -22.18 11.38 19.34
N VAL A 326 -21.77 10.11 19.37
CA VAL A 326 -20.84 9.54 18.40
C VAL A 326 -21.43 9.58 16.99
N ARG A 327 -22.69 9.16 16.83
CA ARG A 327 -23.40 9.23 15.54
C ARG A 327 -23.52 10.66 15.02
N LYS A 328 -23.85 11.63 15.89
CA LYS A 328 -23.87 13.05 15.52
C LYS A 328 -22.50 13.54 15.05
N GLN A 329 -21.41 13.13 15.71
CA GLN A 329 -20.06 13.47 15.28
C GLN A 329 -19.72 12.87 13.92
N ILE A 330 -20.11 11.62 13.65
CA ILE A 330 -19.95 10.97 12.34
C ILE A 330 -20.72 11.74 11.26
N CYS A 331 -21.99 12.06 11.48
CA CYS A 331 -22.83 12.80 10.52
C CYS A 331 -22.34 14.21 10.20
N SER A 332 -21.70 14.85 11.17
CA SER A 332 -21.11 16.19 11.01
C SER A 332 -19.76 16.13 10.31
N ALA A 333 -18.96 15.09 10.57
CA ALA A 333 -17.59 15.00 10.08
C ALA A 333 -17.50 14.48 8.64
N ILE A 334 -18.29 13.47 8.29
CA ILE A 334 -18.17 12.77 7.01
C ILE A 334 -19.30 13.23 6.08
N ASP A 335 -18.94 13.67 4.89
CA ASP A 335 -19.91 14.09 3.88
C ASP A 335 -20.29 12.93 2.96
N ILE A 336 -19.28 12.16 2.50
CA ILE A 336 -19.44 11.12 1.47
C ILE A 336 -18.78 9.82 1.92
N MET A 337 -19.54 8.73 1.83
CA MET A 337 -19.09 7.36 2.00
C MET A 337 -18.91 6.71 0.63
N ILE A 338 -17.76 6.08 0.40
CA ILE A 338 -17.45 5.35 -0.82
C ILE A 338 -17.14 3.91 -0.43
N HIS A 339 -17.78 2.93 -1.05
CA HIS A 339 -17.51 1.52 -0.77
C HIS A 339 -16.84 0.83 -1.96
N LEU A 340 -15.73 0.14 -1.70
CA LEU A 340 -15.02 -0.69 -2.67
C LEU A 340 -15.12 -2.16 -2.33
N HIS A 341 -15.41 -2.96 -3.35
CA HIS A 341 -15.41 -4.41 -3.26
C HIS A 341 -14.38 -5.04 -4.18
N ARG A 342 -13.81 -6.17 -3.75
CA ARG A 342 -13.08 -7.08 -4.63
C ARG A 342 -14.08 -8.15 -5.08
N LEU A 343 -14.51 -8.10 -6.33
CA LEU A 343 -15.52 -9.02 -6.87
C LEU A 343 -14.94 -10.44 -7.07
N ARG A 344 -15.83 -11.39 -7.41
CA ARG A 344 -15.48 -12.81 -7.63
C ARG A 344 -14.45 -13.04 -8.73
N ASP A 345 -14.43 -12.17 -9.74
CA ASP A 345 -13.43 -12.16 -10.82
C ASP A 345 -12.10 -11.49 -10.42
N ARG A 346 -11.97 -11.11 -9.13
CA ARG A 346 -10.84 -10.40 -8.52
C ARG A 346 -10.70 -8.94 -8.95
N SER A 347 -11.61 -8.42 -9.78
CA SER A 347 -11.66 -7.00 -10.11
C SER A 347 -11.98 -6.18 -8.87
N ARG A 348 -11.47 -4.95 -8.83
CA ARG A 348 -11.71 -3.99 -7.76
C ARG A 348 -12.66 -2.94 -8.31
N ARG A 349 -13.82 -2.77 -7.68
CA ARG A 349 -14.91 -1.90 -8.15
C ARG A 349 -15.42 -1.04 -7.00
N VAL A 350 -15.74 0.21 -7.30
CA VAL A 350 -16.61 1.02 -6.43
C VAL A 350 -18.01 0.47 -6.59
N THR A 351 -18.63 0.07 -5.47
CA THR A 351 -19.97 -0.52 -5.46
C THR A 351 -21.04 0.43 -4.96
N GLU A 352 -20.64 1.45 -4.21
CA GLU A 352 -21.56 2.42 -3.63
C GLU A 352 -20.86 3.77 -3.43
N ILE A 353 -21.55 4.86 -3.76
CA ILE A 353 -21.20 6.22 -3.33
C ILE A 353 -22.46 6.80 -2.67
N SER A 354 -22.36 7.16 -1.39
CA SER A 354 -23.48 7.60 -0.58
C SER A 354 -23.14 8.88 0.18
N GLU A 355 -24.05 9.84 0.18
CA GLU A 355 -23.98 11.04 1.02
C GLU A 355 -24.54 10.76 2.41
N ILE A 356 -23.91 11.31 3.45
CA ILE A 356 -24.50 11.32 4.80
C ILE A 356 -25.40 12.54 4.95
N ILE A 357 -26.71 12.33 5.07
CA ILE A 357 -27.71 13.42 5.11
C ILE A 357 -28.21 13.76 6.51
N GLY A 358 -27.74 13.05 7.54
CA GLY A 358 -28.09 13.32 8.93
C GLY A 358 -28.49 12.06 9.69
N MET A 359 -29.41 12.21 10.65
CA MET A 359 -29.93 11.09 11.44
C MET A 359 -31.45 10.98 11.33
N GLU A 360 -31.96 9.76 11.26
CA GLU A 360 -33.39 9.45 11.31
C GLU A 360 -33.62 8.25 12.23
N GLY A 361 -34.57 8.35 13.15
CA GLY A 361 -34.84 7.25 14.11
C GLY A 361 -33.66 6.88 15.02
N GLY A 362 -32.70 7.80 15.21
CA GLY A 362 -31.48 7.54 15.97
C GLY A 362 -30.34 6.91 15.16
N GLU A 363 -30.57 6.54 13.91
CA GLU A 363 -29.57 5.96 13.00
C GLU A 363 -29.06 6.99 12.00
N VAL A 364 -27.83 6.80 11.52
CA VAL A 364 -27.23 7.63 10.47
C VAL A 364 -27.89 7.31 9.13
N LYS A 365 -28.39 8.34 8.44
CA LYS A 365 -29.08 8.18 7.15
C LYS A 365 -28.15 8.42 5.98
N LEU A 366 -28.10 7.45 5.08
CA LEU A 366 -27.36 7.51 3.83
C LEU A 366 -28.30 7.82 2.66
N ASN A 367 -27.91 8.78 1.83
CA ASN A 367 -28.51 9.09 0.55
C ASN A 367 -27.62 8.48 -0.55
N ARG A 368 -28.00 7.31 -1.07
CA ARG A 368 -27.20 6.61 -2.07
C ARG A 368 -27.26 7.33 -3.40
N LEU A 369 -26.13 7.82 -3.89
CA LEU A 369 -26.01 8.59 -5.13
C LEU A 369 -25.64 7.70 -6.32
N PHE A 370 -24.75 6.73 -6.09
CA PHE A 370 -24.36 5.74 -7.08
C PHE A 370 -24.39 4.33 -6.50
N GLU A 371 -24.76 3.36 -7.34
CA GLU A 371 -24.79 1.93 -7.01
C GLU A 371 -24.27 1.10 -8.17
N PHE A 372 -23.47 0.08 -7.87
CA PHE A 372 -23.01 -0.86 -8.88
C PHE A 372 -24.12 -1.85 -9.22
N VAL A 373 -24.53 -1.85 -10.49
CA VAL A 373 -25.57 -2.74 -11.01
C VAL A 373 -24.90 -3.86 -11.79
N GLU A 374 -24.91 -5.06 -11.19
CA GLU A 374 -24.43 -6.28 -11.83
C GLU A 374 -25.47 -6.80 -12.84
N ARG A 375 -25.01 -7.12 -14.05
CA ARG A 375 -25.83 -7.65 -15.16
C ARG A 375 -25.57 -9.12 -15.46
N GLY A 376 -24.56 -9.74 -14.82
CA GLY A 376 -24.18 -11.13 -14.97
C GLY A 376 -22.68 -11.31 -15.16
N ASP A 377 -22.28 -12.45 -15.73
CA ASP A 377 -20.90 -12.78 -16.06
C ASP A 377 -20.72 -12.93 -17.58
N ASP A 378 -19.54 -12.61 -18.08
CA ASP A 378 -19.14 -12.96 -19.45
C ASP A 378 -18.75 -14.44 -19.58
N GLN A 379 -18.41 -14.88 -20.80
CA GLN A 379 -18.02 -16.27 -21.08
C GLN A 379 -16.74 -16.71 -20.37
N GLU A 380 -15.92 -15.76 -19.88
CA GLU A 380 -14.69 -16.00 -19.15
C GLU A 380 -14.87 -15.89 -17.62
N GLY A 381 -16.11 -15.68 -17.15
CA GLY A 381 -16.44 -15.52 -15.74
C GLY A 381 -16.08 -14.15 -15.16
N ARG A 382 -15.93 -13.13 -16.00
CA ARG A 382 -15.72 -11.73 -15.55
C ARG A 382 -17.06 -11.08 -15.28
N VAL A 383 -17.11 -10.27 -14.23
CA VAL A 383 -18.36 -9.62 -13.83
C VAL A 383 -18.68 -8.48 -14.79
N ILE A 384 -19.86 -8.54 -15.39
CA ILE A 384 -20.43 -7.48 -16.21
C ILE A 384 -21.31 -6.62 -15.30
N GLY A 385 -20.97 -5.34 -15.17
CA GLY A 385 -21.75 -4.37 -14.42
C GLY A 385 -21.08 -3.01 -14.44
N GLU A 386 -21.81 -1.99 -14.03
CA GLU A 386 -21.30 -0.62 -13.99
C GLU A 386 -21.87 0.13 -12.79
N LEU A 387 -21.14 1.15 -12.35
CA LEU A 387 -21.57 2.06 -11.30
C LEU A 387 -22.54 3.09 -11.91
N GLN A 388 -23.81 3.01 -11.55
CA GLN A 388 -24.88 3.84 -12.11
C GLN A 388 -25.38 4.87 -11.08
N PRO A 389 -25.80 6.07 -11.52
CA PRO A 389 -26.52 7.00 -10.65
C PRO A 389 -27.87 6.40 -10.25
N THR A 390 -28.27 6.60 -9.00
CA THR A 390 -29.57 6.10 -8.48
C THR A 390 -30.75 7.01 -8.83
N GLY A 391 -30.47 8.22 -9.33
CA GLY A 391 -31.44 9.31 -9.49
C GLY A 391 -31.59 10.21 -8.26
N ASN A 392 -30.97 9.86 -7.13
CA ASN A 392 -30.88 10.76 -5.98
C ASN A 392 -29.87 11.89 -6.24
N VAL A 393 -30.18 13.08 -5.76
CA VAL A 393 -29.32 14.26 -5.88
C VAL A 393 -28.51 14.50 -4.61
N LEU A 394 -27.32 15.10 -4.74
CA LEU A 394 -26.53 15.56 -3.61
C LEU A 394 -27.28 16.68 -2.87
N THR A 395 -27.52 16.51 -1.57
CA THR A 395 -28.33 17.44 -0.77
C THR A 395 -27.49 18.59 -0.21
N LYS A 396 -26.32 18.28 0.35
CA LYS A 396 -25.40 19.25 0.96
C LYS A 396 -24.50 19.88 -0.11
N GLN A 397 -24.98 20.92 -0.77
CA GLN A 397 -24.26 21.58 -1.87
C GLN A 397 -23.47 22.85 -1.45
N ASP A 398 -23.53 23.24 -0.18
CA ASP A 398 -22.92 24.49 0.30
C ASP A 398 -21.41 24.58 -0.01
N LYS A 399 -20.69 23.48 0.19
CA LYS A 399 -19.24 23.40 -0.09
C LYS A 399 -18.92 23.55 -1.58
N LEU A 400 -19.71 22.95 -2.47
CA LEU A 400 -19.59 23.14 -3.92
C LEU A 400 -19.80 24.60 -4.31
N ALA A 401 -20.90 25.20 -3.84
CA ALA A 401 -21.25 26.58 -4.12
C ALA A 401 -20.19 27.57 -3.62
N MET A 402 -19.69 27.40 -2.39
CA MET A 402 -18.63 28.24 -1.81
C MET A 402 -17.30 28.11 -2.56
N SER A 403 -17.05 26.95 -3.17
CA SER A 403 -15.83 26.68 -3.92
C SER A 403 -15.93 27.02 -5.41
N GLY A 404 -17.10 27.49 -5.88
CA GLY A 404 -17.33 27.85 -7.27
C GLY A 404 -17.50 26.67 -8.23
N TYR A 405 -17.79 25.47 -7.71
CA TYR A 405 -18.05 24.27 -8.52
C TYR A 405 -19.56 24.04 -8.65
N ALA A 406 -19.98 23.56 -9.83
CA ALA A 406 -21.34 23.06 -10.07
C ALA A 406 -21.26 21.56 -10.44
N LEU A 407 -22.31 20.81 -10.10
CA LEU A 407 -22.46 19.40 -10.47
C LEU A 407 -23.02 19.24 -11.88
#